data_AF-A0A261KMD8-F1
#
_entry.id   AF-A0A261KMD8-F1
#
_cell.length_a   1.000
_cell.length_b   1.000
_cell.length_c   1.000
_cell.angle_alpha   90.00
_cell.angle_beta   90.00
_cell.angle_gamma   90.00
#
_symmetry.space_group_name_H-M   'P 1'
#
loop_
_entity.id
_entity.type
_entity.pdbx_description
1 polymer ?
#
loop_
_entity_poly.entity_id
_entity_poly.type
_entity_poly.pdbx_seq_one_letter_code
_entity_poly.pdbx_strand_id
1 'polypeptide(L)' 'MKNLDAIVANPIDREGAGFGSNTNQGIFLDAGGRQLDIPSCSKLEMAHHLWDFAISVISYQLSVQ' A
#
# COMPACT_ATOMS: atom_id res chain seq x y z
N MET A 1 -18.23 7.88 4.78
CA MET A 1 -16.89 7.51 4.27
C MET A 1 -16.41 6.29 5.05
N LYS A 2 -15.68 5.35 4.43
CA LYS A 2 -15.16 4.16 5.11
C LYS A 2 -14.05 4.64 6.06
N ASN A 3 -14.26 4.59 7.37
CA ASN A 3 -13.34 5.05 8.41
C ASN A 3 -12.12 4.11 8.49
N LEU A 4 -11.27 4.15 7.45
CA LEU A 4 -10.11 3.28 7.28
C LEU A 4 -8.83 4.05 7.68
N ASP A 5 -7.90 3.32 8.28
CA ASP A 5 -6.59 3.86 8.68
C ASP A 5 -5.64 3.97 7.48
N ALA A 6 -5.82 3.10 6.48
CA ALA A 6 -5.03 3.08 5.26
C ALA A 6 -5.79 2.47 4.07
N ILE A 7 -5.39 2.86 2.86
CA ILE A 7 -5.84 2.29 1.59
C ILE A 7 -4.62 2.04 0.71
N VAL A 8 -4.62 0.90 0.03
CA VAL A 8 -3.63 0.57 -1.00
C VAL A 8 -4.36 0.33 -2.31
N ALA A 9 -3.90 0.98 -3.37
CA ALA A 9 -4.48 0.84 -4.71
C ALA A 9 -3.41 0.48 -5.74
N ASN A 10 -3.64 -0.59 -6.48
CA ASN A 10 -2.86 -0.91 -7.68
C ASN A 10 -3.61 -0.41 -8.93
N PRO A 11 -2.91 0.13 -9.95
CA PRO A 11 -3.55 0.45 -11.22
C PRO A 11 -4.07 -0.83 -11.88
N ILE A 12 -5.26 -0.75 -12.50
CA ILE A 12 -5.90 -1.87 -13.20
C ILE A 12 -5.73 -1.77 -14.73
N ASP A 13 -5.26 -0.62 -15.21
CA ASP A 13 -5.11 -0.25 -16.61
C ASP A 13 -3.68 -0.44 -17.13
N ARG A 14 -2.77 -0.99 -16.31
CA ARG A 14 -1.37 -1.23 -16.68
C ARG A 14 -1.04 -2.71 -16.68
N GLU A 15 -0.39 -3.17 -17.74
CA GLU A 15 0.15 -4.53 -17.82
C GLU A 15 1.12 -4.79 -16.65
N GLY A 16 1.07 -6.01 -16.12
CA GLY A 16 1.92 -6.40 -15.00
C GLY A 16 1.50 -5.82 -13.64
N ALA A 17 0.41 -5.05 -13.56
CA ALA A 17 -0.16 -4.57 -12.30
C ALA A 17 -1.42 -5.38 -11.92
N GLY A 18 -1.59 -5.64 -10.62
CA GLY A 18 -2.77 -6.33 -10.10
C GLY A 18 -2.81 -7.85 -10.33
N PHE A 19 -3.96 -8.34 -10.80
CA PHE A 19 -4.24 -9.77 -10.91
C PHE A 19 -3.57 -10.40 -12.14
N GLY A 20 -3.38 -11.72 -12.14
CA GLY A 20 -2.85 -12.46 -13.30
C GLY A 20 -1.36 -12.27 -13.63
N SER A 21 -0.63 -11.37 -12.97
CA SER A 21 0.83 -11.17 -13.11
C SER A 21 1.64 -11.75 -11.94
N ASN A 22 2.97 -11.86 -12.06
CA ASN A 22 3.87 -12.09 -10.92
C ASN A 22 4.37 -10.78 -10.28
N THR A 23 4.13 -9.65 -10.93
CA THR A 23 4.49 -8.31 -10.47
C THR A 23 3.26 -7.53 -10.00
N ASN A 24 3.50 -6.44 -9.29
CA ASN A 24 2.50 -5.43 -8.95
C ASN A 24 3.17 -4.06 -8.79
N GLN A 25 2.38 -3.00 -8.77
CA GLN A 25 2.78 -1.64 -8.42
C GLN A 25 1.58 -0.95 -7.78
N GLY A 26 1.76 0.19 -7.11
CA GLY A 26 0.63 0.87 -6.52
C GLY A 26 0.98 2.12 -5.74
N ILE A 27 -0.07 2.68 -5.13
CA ILE A 27 -0.01 3.84 -4.25
C ILE A 27 -0.59 3.45 -2.90
N PHE A 28 0.15 3.77 -1.84
CA PHE A 28 -0.23 3.51 -0.46
C PHE A 28 -0.58 4.84 0.19
N LEU A 29 -1.76 4.91 0.81
CA LEU A 29 -2.32 6.10 1.44
C LEU A 29 -2.70 5.78 2.88
N ASP A 30 -2.45 6.68 3.82
CA ASP A 30 -2.96 6.59 5.18
C ASP A 30 -3.87 7.77 5.57
N ALA A 31 -4.57 7.62 6.69
CA ALA A 31 -5.44 8.65 7.25
C ALA A 31 -4.69 9.91 7.72
N GLY A 32 -3.36 9.83 7.91
CA GLY A 32 -2.49 10.95 8.22
C GLY A 32 -2.06 11.76 6.99
N GLY A 33 -2.50 11.36 5.80
CA GLY A 33 -2.16 12.03 4.53
C GLY A 33 -0.83 11.60 3.94
N ARG A 34 -0.18 10.56 4.47
CA ARG A 34 1.02 9.98 3.85
C ARG A 34 0.63 9.33 2.53
N GLN A 35 1.48 9.55 1.53
CA GLN A 35 1.40 8.90 0.23
C GLN A 35 2.75 8.28 -0.12
N LEU A 36 2.73 7.03 -0.56
CA LEU A 36 3.92 6.30 -1.00
C LEU A 36 3.63 5.60 -2.32
N ASP A 37 4.40 5.94 -3.35
CA ASP A 37 4.38 5.22 -4.63
C ASP A 37 5.30 4.00 -4.55
N ILE A 38 4.75 2.83 -4.86
CA ILE A 38 5.48 1.58 -4.98
C ILE A 38 5.68 1.30 -6.47
N PRO A 39 6.94 1.34 -6.98
CA PRO A 39 7.23 1.00 -8.36
C PRO A 39 6.93 -0.48 -8.62
N SER A 40 6.95 -0.90 -9.89
CA SER A 40 6.77 -2.30 -10.25
C SER A 40 7.79 -3.20 -9.54
N CYS A 41 7.29 -4.13 -8.74
CA CYS A 41 8.05 -5.13 -8.01
C CYS A 41 7.35 -6.49 -8.07
N SER A 42 7.99 -7.56 -7.60
CA SER A 42 7.34 -8.86 -7.45
C SER A 42 6.20 -8.77 -6.41
N LYS A 43 5.22 -9.68 -6.50
CA LYS A 43 4.15 -9.76 -5.50
C LYS A 43 4.66 -10.07 -4.09
N LEU A 44 5.80 -10.76 -3.97
CA LEU A 44 6.44 -11.02 -2.68
C LEU A 44 7.00 -9.72 -2.08
N GLU A 45 7.71 -8.92 -2.88
CA GLU A 45 8.21 -7.61 -2.45
C GLU A 45 7.05 -6.66 -2.11
N MET A 46 5.99 -6.65 -2.92
CA MET A 46 4.76 -5.89 -2.62
C MET A 46 4.15 -6.30 -1.27
N ALA A 47 4.14 -7.59 -0.93
CA ALA A 47 3.65 -8.08 0.36
C ALA A 47 4.51 -7.58 1.53
N HIS A 48 5.83 -7.51 1.37
CA HIS A 48 6.72 -6.93 2.38
C HIS A 48 6.48 -5.42 2.53
N HIS A 49 6.36 -4.68 1.43
CA HIS A 49 6.01 -3.26 1.49
C HIS A 49 4.66 -3.02 2.19
N LEU A 50 3.65 -3.84 1.89
CA LEU A 50 2.34 -3.79 2.55
C LEU A 50 2.46 -4.00 4.06
N TRP A 51 3.25 -4.99 4.47
CA TRP A 51 3.47 -5.33 5.87
C TRP A 51 4.14 -4.17 6.64
N ASP A 52 5.24 -3.64 6.09
CA ASP A 52 5.97 -2.52 6.70
C ASP A 52 5.10 -1.27 6.77
N PHE A 53 4.30 -1.01 5.74
CA PHE A 53 3.37 0.11 5.71
C PHE A 53 2.29 -0.03 6.80
N ALA A 54 1.66 -1.19 6.92
CA ALA A 54 0.63 -1.45 7.93
C ALA A 54 1.17 -1.26 9.36
N ILE A 55 2.37 -1.77 9.66
CA ILE A 55 3.03 -1.55 10.96
C ILE A 55 3.28 -0.07 11.20
N SER A 56 3.72 0.67 10.18
CA SER A 56 4.00 2.11 10.33
C SER A 56 2.73 2.93 10.60
N VAL A 57 1.60 2.58 9.97
CA VAL A 57 0.30 3.24 10.19
C VAL A 57 -0.19 3.00 11.62
N ILE A 58 -0.16 1.74 12.07
CA ILE A 58 -0.57 1.38 13.44
C ILE A 58 0.32 2.08 14.48
N SER A 59 1.64 2.10 14.24
CA SER A 59 2.60 2.73 15.15
C SER A 59 2.40 4.23 15.24
N TYR A 60 2.12 4.89 14.10
CA TYR A 60 1.80 6.33 14.09
C TYR A 60 0.53 6.62 14.89
N GLN A 61 -0.54 5.85 14.68
CA GLN A 61 -1.79 6.02 15.43
C GLN A 61 -1.61 5.88 16.95
N LEU A 62 -0.81 4.91 17.40
CA LEU A 62 -0.51 4.74 18.82
C LEU A 62 0.31 5.91 19.40
N SER A 63 1.13 6.58 18.58
CA SER A 63 1.96 7.72 19.02
C SER A 63 1.22 9.05 19.12
N VAL A 64 0.05 9.16 18.50
CA VAL A 64 -0.78 10.39 18.50
C VAL A 64 -2.00 10.30 19.43
N GLN A 65 -2.10 9.22 20.21
CA GLN A 65 -3.01 9.08 21.36
C GLN A 65 -2.33 9.54 22.65
#